data_AF-A0A431CVR1-F1
#
_entry.id   AF-A0A431CVR1-F1
#
_cell.length_a   1.000
_cell.length_b   1.000
_cell.length_c   1.000
_cell.angle_alpha   90.00
_cell.angle_beta   90.00
_cell.angle_gamma   90.00
#
_symmetry.space_group_name_H-M   'P 1'
#
loop_
_entity.id
_entity.type
_entity.pdbx_description
1 polymer ?
#
loop_
_entity_poly.entity_id
_entity_poly.type
_entity_poly.pdbx_seq_one_letter_code
_entity_poly.pdbx_strand_id
1 'polypeptide(L)'
;MIHDEVTSKDYVISQIPIGIGKSFALMTQFEKVILEAMEKHFSTPQSTNFSNAGLGFSLQVMSTLPSVKLSAIDATLQKNIDFYFRNCVSVGILLNQQGRNLFQNSDNLMQDLFTNIGNGSQLTPLFKNNNNVEEQSVVPCSDAGPQIVEMIQNDTDEAMKIHAALLGMANDMANYEQKFLGAAQIYNEQAVSARSYLQQSMVMLASQDAIINTAKSVGLNPASVAANTAYADQQFYASMQAQGHMAQTYLPLAKAYLTAIIIGLSWLVALLSIVFGSYAHIKMFFTLCIWIVLWTPILCIINFINDFNLMNVAQVITGGKAALSLGDNMLIFKEVASRSNFMNYLVMSTPVLAYAIAKASEQGFITFASGLSQALTGASRAAGSFANQQALSTQTSIAAPRGDEVWA
;
A
#
# COMPACT_ATOMS: atom_id res chain seq x y z
N MET A 1 18.13 28.24 14.21
CA MET A 1 16.96 27.43 14.60
C MET A 1 16.40 26.84 13.32
N ILE A 2 16.19 25.53 13.28
CA ILE A 2 15.59 24.78 12.18
C ILE A 2 14.31 24.17 12.73
N HIS A 3 13.20 24.37 12.05
CA HIS A 3 11.92 23.74 12.36
C HIS A 3 11.76 22.51 11.48
N ASP A 4 11.49 21.36 12.08
CA ASP A 4 11.11 20.13 11.39
C ASP A 4 9.59 20.05 11.35
N GLU A 5 9.01 20.23 10.16
CA GLU A 5 7.56 20.20 9.93
C GLU A 5 6.97 18.79 10.13
N VAL A 6 7.75 17.73 9.91
CA VAL A 6 7.26 16.34 10.00
C VAL A 6 7.13 15.92 11.46
N THR A 7 8.08 16.33 12.30
CA THR A 7 8.04 16.03 13.75
C THR A 7 7.53 17.19 14.61
N SER A 8 7.27 18.35 14.00
CA SER A 8 6.91 19.61 14.65
C SER A 8 7.88 20.03 15.76
N LYS A 9 9.19 19.79 15.56
CA LYS A 9 10.24 20.06 16.55
C LYS A 9 11.25 21.10 16.08
N ASP A 10 11.74 21.88 17.02
CA ASP A 10 12.76 22.90 16.79
C ASP A 10 14.15 22.44 17.21
N TYR A 11 15.13 22.65 16.35
CA TYR A 11 16.52 22.31 16.56
C TYR A 11 17.42 23.55 16.44
N VAL A 12 18.32 23.74 17.41
CA VAL A 12 19.31 24.83 17.39
C VAL A 12 20.65 24.29 16.89
N ILE A 13 21.10 24.76 15.73
CA ILE A 13 22.40 24.42 15.15
C ILE A 13 23.29 25.65 15.14
N SER A 14 24.45 25.56 15.80
CA SER A 14 25.44 26.65 15.94
C SER A 14 26.74 26.40 15.16
N GLN A 15 26.92 25.21 14.58
CA GLN A 15 28.20 24.72 14.04
C GLN A 15 28.41 25.00 12.54
N ILE A 16 27.49 25.71 11.88
CA ILE A 16 27.55 25.97 10.43
C ILE A 16 27.89 27.46 10.20
N PRO A 17 28.85 27.79 9.30
CA PRO A 17 29.15 29.17 8.95
C PRO A 17 27.90 29.93 8.45
N ILE A 18 27.74 31.18 8.91
CA ILE A 18 26.53 31.99 8.70
C ILE A 18 26.16 32.12 7.21
N GLY A 19 27.15 32.27 6.32
CA GLY A 19 26.91 32.39 4.88
C GLY A 19 26.26 31.14 4.26
N ILE A 20 26.73 29.96 4.66
CA ILE A 20 26.17 28.67 4.21
C ILE A 20 24.80 28.47 4.86
N GLY A 21 24.69 28.70 6.17
CA GLY A 21 23.44 28.55 6.91
C GLY A 21 22.30 29.42 6.37
N LYS A 22 22.56 30.69 6.06
CA LYS A 22 21.56 31.60 5.46
C LYS A 22 21.17 31.19 4.04
N SER A 23 22.12 30.74 3.23
CA SER A 23 21.85 30.31 1.86
C SER A 23 20.95 29.06 1.84
N PHE A 24 21.22 28.10 2.72
CA PHE A 24 20.38 26.91 2.86
C PHE A 24 19.01 27.24 3.44
N ALA A 25 18.92 28.13 4.44
CA ALA A 25 17.63 28.59 4.96
C ALA A 25 16.74 29.20 3.85
N LEU A 26 17.33 30.01 2.97
CA LEU A 26 16.65 30.54 1.78
C LEU A 26 16.14 29.42 0.86
N MET A 27 16.97 28.42 0.58
CA MET A 27 16.59 27.31 -0.30
C MET A 27 15.50 26.43 0.31
N THR A 28 15.55 26.14 1.61
CA THR A 28 14.50 25.38 2.31
C THR A 28 13.18 26.15 2.40
N GLN A 29 13.23 27.47 2.63
CA GLN A 29 12.03 28.31 2.58
C GLN A 29 11.43 28.35 1.17
N PHE A 30 12.28 28.49 0.15
CA PHE A 30 11.84 28.44 -1.24
C PHE A 30 11.20 27.10 -1.60
N GLU A 31 11.81 25.99 -1.14
CA GLU A 31 11.25 24.65 -1.30
C GLU A 31 9.88 24.52 -0.64
N LYS A 32 9.71 25.05 0.59
CA LYS A 32 8.42 25.06 1.30
C LYS A 32 7.35 25.82 0.51
N VAL A 33 7.67 27.02 0.02
CA VAL A 33 6.72 27.83 -0.78
C VAL A 33 6.33 27.11 -2.06
N ILE A 34 7.28 26.48 -2.77
CA ILE A 34 6.97 25.68 -3.95
C ILE A 34 6.06 24.51 -3.57
N LEU A 35 6.38 23.80 -2.49
CA LEU A 35 5.61 22.64 -2.06
C LEU A 35 4.16 23.02 -1.73
N GLU A 36 3.94 24.07 -0.94
CA GLU A 36 2.60 24.56 -0.61
C GLU A 36 1.81 24.98 -1.86
N ALA A 37 2.47 25.64 -2.82
CA ALA A 37 1.85 26.03 -4.09
C ALA A 37 1.50 24.80 -4.95
N MET A 38 2.38 23.80 -5.00
CA MET A 38 2.16 22.56 -5.73
C MET A 38 1.04 21.75 -5.10
N GLU A 39 0.98 21.61 -3.77
CA GLU A 39 -0.07 20.86 -3.08
C GLU A 39 -1.46 21.43 -3.34
N LYS A 40 -1.58 22.76 -3.47
CA LYS A 40 -2.86 23.40 -3.83
C LYS A 40 -3.40 22.93 -5.19
N HIS A 41 -2.54 22.51 -6.11
CA HIS A 41 -2.90 22.12 -7.48
C HIS A 41 -2.77 20.61 -7.74
N PHE A 42 -1.94 19.91 -6.98
CA PHE A 42 -1.60 18.50 -7.14
C PHE A 42 -1.97 17.65 -5.91
N SER A 43 -3.01 18.04 -5.17
CA SER A 43 -3.71 17.19 -4.20
C SER A 43 -4.98 16.63 -4.82
N THR A 44 -5.25 15.33 -4.69
CA THR A 44 -6.60 14.80 -4.97
C THR A 44 -7.54 15.11 -3.80
N PRO A 45 -8.87 15.23 -3.99
CA PRO A 45 -9.82 15.53 -2.92
C PRO A 45 -9.82 14.51 -1.76
N GLN A 46 -9.33 13.29 -2.01
CA GLN A 46 -9.30 12.17 -1.07
C GLN A 46 -7.88 11.77 -0.62
N SER A 47 -6.82 12.29 -1.24
CA SER A 47 -5.45 12.09 -0.75
C SER A 47 -5.13 13.08 0.36
N THR A 48 -4.59 12.59 1.48
CA THR A 48 -3.89 13.46 2.43
C THR A 48 -2.72 14.16 1.73
N ASN A 49 -2.49 15.45 2.04
CA ASN A 49 -1.45 16.26 1.39
C ASN A 49 -0.10 15.53 1.36
N PHE A 50 0.65 15.70 0.27
CA PHE A 50 1.96 15.07 0.06
C PHE A 50 2.95 15.35 1.21
N SER A 51 2.92 16.56 1.77
CA SER A 51 3.67 17.02 2.94
C SER A 51 3.39 16.21 4.19
N ASN A 52 2.15 15.75 4.35
CA ASN A 52 1.72 14.97 5.49
C ASN A 52 1.94 13.47 5.28
N ALA A 53 1.53 12.91 4.13
CA ALA A 53 1.55 11.46 3.91
C ALA A 53 2.89 10.93 3.38
N GLY A 54 3.60 11.72 2.57
CA GLY A 54 4.79 11.28 1.84
C GLY A 54 4.48 10.40 0.62
N LEU A 55 5.45 10.31 -0.29
CA LEU A 55 5.34 9.53 -1.53
C LEU A 55 5.07 8.04 -1.21
N GLY A 56 4.04 7.45 -1.84
CA GLY A 56 3.79 6.01 -1.78
C GLY A 56 3.19 5.50 -0.47
N PHE A 57 2.71 6.40 0.39
CA PHE A 57 2.00 6.03 1.63
C PHE A 57 0.73 5.23 1.38
N SER A 58 -0.09 5.65 0.40
CA SER A 58 -1.29 4.94 -0.03
C SER A 58 -1.00 3.46 -0.36
N LEU A 59 0.11 3.22 -1.08
CA LEU A 59 0.57 1.89 -1.41
C LEU A 59 1.05 1.10 -0.20
N GLN A 60 1.83 1.75 0.68
CA GLN A 60 2.39 1.08 1.85
C GLN A 60 1.29 0.59 2.79
N VAL A 61 0.29 1.44 3.07
CA VAL A 61 -0.87 1.10 3.90
C VAL A 61 -1.52 -0.19 3.41
N MET A 62 -1.83 -0.29 2.11
CA MET A 62 -2.45 -1.52 1.59
C MET A 62 -1.50 -2.71 1.63
N SER A 63 -0.19 -2.49 1.41
CA SER A 63 0.80 -3.56 1.42
C SER A 63 1.05 -4.18 2.79
N THR A 64 0.80 -3.43 3.87
CA THR A 64 0.99 -3.89 5.25
C THR A 64 -0.24 -4.56 5.85
N LEU A 65 -1.43 -4.40 5.25
CA LEU A 65 -2.66 -5.05 5.73
C LEU A 65 -2.52 -6.57 5.91
N PRO A 66 -1.94 -7.35 4.97
CA PRO A 66 -1.78 -8.80 5.13
C PRO A 66 -0.85 -9.20 6.29
N SER A 67 -0.04 -8.27 6.81
CA SER A 67 0.83 -8.52 7.96
C SER A 67 0.06 -8.41 9.29
N VAL A 68 -1.14 -7.83 9.28
CA VAL A 68 -2.05 -7.72 10.43
C VAL A 68 -2.98 -8.94 10.44
N LYS A 69 -2.39 -10.14 10.56
CA LYS A 69 -3.16 -11.38 10.54
C LYS A 69 -3.93 -11.57 11.83
N LEU A 70 -5.23 -11.87 11.71
CA LEU A 70 -6.09 -12.19 12.85
C LEU A 70 -5.51 -13.31 13.72
N SER A 71 -4.95 -14.34 13.08
CA SER A 71 -4.32 -15.48 13.77
C SER A 71 -3.16 -15.10 14.70
N ALA A 72 -2.51 -13.97 14.45
CA ALA A 72 -1.44 -13.46 15.30
C ALA A 72 -1.95 -12.57 16.45
N ILE A 73 -3.18 -12.04 16.33
CA ILE A 73 -3.85 -11.18 17.32
C ILE A 73 -4.68 -12.04 18.27
N ASP A 74 -5.60 -12.82 17.71
CA ASP A 74 -6.44 -13.78 18.41
C ASP A 74 -6.58 -15.08 17.58
N ALA A 75 -5.83 -16.10 18.01
CA ALA A 75 -5.87 -17.42 17.40
C ALA A 75 -7.23 -18.13 17.60
N THR A 76 -7.93 -17.85 18.71
CA THR A 76 -9.27 -18.39 18.99
C THR A 76 -10.30 -17.78 18.05
N LEU A 77 -10.19 -16.48 17.76
CA LEU A 77 -11.03 -15.82 16.76
C LEU A 77 -10.81 -16.37 15.36
N GLN A 78 -9.56 -16.54 14.90
CA GLN A 78 -9.29 -17.16 13.60
C GLN A 78 -9.88 -18.57 13.54
N LYS A 79 -9.72 -19.37 14.60
CA LYS A 79 -10.29 -20.72 14.69
C LYS A 79 -11.82 -20.70 14.59
N ASN A 80 -12.49 -19.75 15.24
CA ASN A 80 -13.94 -19.55 15.12
C ASN A 80 -14.35 -19.23 13.68
N ILE A 81 -13.60 -18.35 13.01
CA ILE A 81 -13.84 -18.01 11.60
C ILE A 81 -13.64 -19.24 10.70
N ASP A 82 -12.59 -20.04 10.92
CA ASP A 82 -12.34 -21.26 10.15
C ASP A 82 -13.52 -22.25 10.26
N PHE A 83 -14.01 -22.50 11.48
CA PHE A 83 -15.16 -23.39 11.69
C PHE A 83 -16.45 -22.80 11.14
N TYR A 84 -16.69 -21.50 11.31
CA TYR A 84 -17.84 -20.81 10.74
C TYR A 84 -17.82 -20.87 9.21
N PHE A 85 -16.65 -20.66 8.60
CA PHE A 85 -16.50 -20.72 7.15
C PHE A 85 -16.81 -22.13 6.63
N ARG A 86 -16.27 -23.15 7.31
CA ARG A 86 -16.51 -24.55 6.94
C ARG A 86 -17.97 -24.94 7.08
N ASN A 87 -18.59 -24.69 8.23
CA ASN A 87 -19.90 -25.26 8.57
C ASN A 87 -21.08 -24.38 8.14
N CYS A 88 -20.88 -23.06 8.08
CA CYS A 88 -21.93 -22.08 7.79
C CYS A 88 -21.78 -21.52 6.38
N VAL A 89 -20.64 -20.90 6.07
CA VAL A 89 -20.44 -20.17 4.80
C VAL A 89 -20.38 -21.12 3.61
N SER A 90 -19.58 -22.18 3.67
CA SER A 90 -19.42 -23.13 2.55
C SER A 90 -20.76 -23.80 2.20
N VAL A 91 -21.55 -24.12 3.22
CA VAL A 91 -22.89 -24.69 3.09
C VAL A 91 -23.86 -23.65 2.54
N GLY A 92 -23.82 -22.42 3.03
CA GLY A 92 -24.63 -21.30 2.52
C GLY A 92 -24.36 -21.01 1.04
N ILE A 93 -23.10 -21.04 0.61
CA ILE A 93 -22.70 -20.90 -0.79
C ILE A 93 -23.22 -22.04 -1.67
N LEU A 94 -23.26 -23.28 -1.15
CA LEU A 94 -23.78 -24.44 -1.87
C LEU A 94 -25.31 -24.42 -1.99
N LEU A 95 -25.99 -23.99 -0.93
CA LEU A 95 -27.46 -23.97 -0.86
C LEU A 95 -28.06 -22.76 -1.57
N ASN A 96 -27.36 -21.63 -1.61
CA ASN A 96 -27.82 -20.40 -2.24
C ASN A 96 -26.99 -20.10 -3.50
N GLN A 97 -27.61 -20.20 -4.69
CA GLN A 97 -26.95 -19.88 -5.97
C GLN A 97 -26.42 -18.43 -6.01
N GLN A 98 -27.01 -17.50 -5.24
CA GLN A 98 -26.49 -16.14 -5.09
C GLN A 98 -25.37 -16.02 -4.07
N GLY A 99 -25.14 -17.00 -3.19
CA GLY A 99 -24.09 -16.97 -2.18
C GLY A 99 -22.68 -16.90 -2.78
N ARG A 100 -22.44 -17.59 -3.92
CA ARG A 100 -21.18 -17.42 -4.67
C ARG A 100 -21.00 -16.01 -5.22
N ASN A 101 -22.07 -15.45 -5.78
CA ASN A 101 -22.04 -14.12 -6.38
C ASN A 101 -21.84 -13.05 -5.30
N LEU A 102 -22.59 -13.14 -4.19
CA LEU A 102 -22.41 -12.29 -3.01
C LEU A 102 -20.98 -12.40 -2.47
N PHE A 103 -20.46 -13.61 -2.25
CA PHE A 103 -19.10 -13.76 -1.73
C PHE A 103 -18.02 -13.12 -2.64
N GLN A 104 -18.19 -13.24 -3.96
CA GLN A 104 -17.23 -12.70 -4.92
C GLN A 104 -17.37 -11.19 -5.16
N ASN A 105 -18.60 -10.67 -5.15
CA ASN A 105 -18.95 -9.32 -5.60
C ASN A 105 -19.53 -8.41 -4.50
N SER A 106 -19.46 -8.81 -3.22
CA SER A 106 -20.02 -8.10 -2.08
C SER A 106 -19.36 -6.74 -1.82
N ASP A 107 -20.21 -5.74 -1.60
CA ASP A 107 -19.83 -4.39 -1.14
C ASP A 107 -19.70 -4.32 0.39
N ASN A 108 -20.12 -5.35 1.13
CA ASN A 108 -19.94 -5.45 2.57
C ASN A 108 -19.76 -6.90 2.98
N LEU A 109 -18.56 -7.42 2.73
CA LEU A 109 -18.24 -8.82 2.96
C LEU A 109 -18.51 -9.25 4.40
N MET A 110 -18.28 -8.38 5.39
CA MET A 110 -18.57 -8.67 6.79
C MET A 110 -20.07 -8.93 6.99
N GLN A 111 -20.94 -8.05 6.51
CA GLN A 111 -22.39 -8.23 6.63
C GLN A 111 -22.86 -9.44 5.82
N ASP A 112 -22.41 -9.57 4.57
CA ASP A 112 -22.87 -10.64 3.68
C ASP A 112 -22.43 -12.02 4.17
N LEU A 113 -21.21 -12.14 4.68
CA LEU A 113 -20.66 -13.40 5.19
C LEU A 113 -21.44 -13.89 6.41
N PHE A 114 -21.67 -13.02 7.40
CA PHE A 114 -22.24 -13.40 8.69
C PHE A 114 -23.77 -13.32 8.74
N THR A 115 -24.42 -12.59 7.83
CA THR A 115 -25.87 -12.35 7.85
C THR A 115 -26.61 -12.93 6.64
N ASN A 116 -26.02 -12.92 5.43
CA ASN A 116 -26.71 -13.31 4.21
C ASN A 116 -26.29 -14.71 3.69
N ILE A 117 -25.02 -15.08 3.88
CA ILE A 117 -24.46 -16.35 3.41
C ILE A 117 -24.43 -17.38 4.54
N GLY A 118 -23.78 -17.06 5.66
CA GLY A 118 -23.58 -17.98 6.78
C GLY A 118 -24.76 -18.09 7.75
N ASN A 119 -25.80 -17.27 7.59
CA ASN A 119 -26.94 -17.26 8.49
C ASN A 119 -27.90 -18.42 8.17
N GLY A 120 -27.81 -19.48 8.97
CA GLY A 120 -28.65 -20.65 8.85
C GLY A 120 -28.67 -21.47 10.15
N SER A 121 -29.49 -22.53 10.15
CA SER A 121 -29.68 -23.41 11.31
C SER A 121 -28.57 -24.46 11.46
N GLN A 122 -27.52 -24.42 10.63
CA GLN A 122 -26.37 -25.31 10.78
C GLN A 122 -25.67 -25.03 12.11
N LEU A 123 -25.03 -26.05 12.67
CA LEU A 123 -24.29 -25.93 13.91
C LEU A 123 -22.81 -25.72 13.62
N THR A 124 -22.18 -24.83 14.37
CA THR A 124 -20.73 -24.64 14.34
C THR A 124 -20.17 -24.63 15.76
N PRO A 125 -18.96 -25.19 15.97
CA PRO A 125 -18.21 -24.94 17.18
C PRO A 125 -17.89 -23.44 17.31
N LEU A 126 -18.04 -22.91 18.53
CA LEU A 126 -17.62 -21.59 18.95
C LEU A 126 -16.77 -21.73 20.21
N PHE A 127 -15.55 -21.22 20.13
CA PHE A 127 -14.56 -21.22 21.19
C PHE A 127 -14.52 -19.82 21.83
N LYS A 128 -14.56 -19.77 23.16
CA LYS A 128 -14.34 -18.53 23.92
C LYS A 128 -13.14 -18.72 24.82
N ASN A 129 -12.20 -17.78 24.77
CA ASN A 129 -11.09 -17.78 25.69
C ASN A 129 -11.45 -16.92 26.90
N ASN A 130 -11.54 -17.55 28.08
CA ASN A 130 -11.79 -16.87 29.33
C ASN A 130 -10.68 -17.25 30.32
N ASN A 131 -9.80 -16.29 30.66
CA ASN A 131 -8.67 -16.51 31.57
C ASN A 131 -7.76 -17.71 31.19
N ASN A 132 -7.42 -17.87 29.90
CA ASN A 132 -6.62 -18.97 29.35
C ASN A 132 -7.28 -20.36 29.41
N VAL A 133 -8.60 -20.41 29.66
CA VAL A 133 -9.42 -21.61 29.50
C VAL A 133 -10.26 -21.42 28.24
N GLU A 134 -10.04 -22.28 27.25
CA GLU A 134 -10.82 -22.27 26.01
C GLU A 134 -12.09 -23.12 26.22
N GLU A 135 -13.21 -22.44 26.37
CA GLU A 135 -14.52 -23.08 26.45
C GLU A 135 -15.07 -23.31 25.05
N GLN A 136 -15.42 -24.55 24.74
CA GLN A 136 -16.06 -24.92 23.49
C GLN A 136 -17.57 -25.04 23.68
N SER A 137 -18.33 -24.35 22.83
CA SER A 137 -19.78 -24.52 22.69
C SER A 137 -20.12 -24.88 21.25
N VAL A 138 -21.25 -25.54 21.03
CA VAL A 138 -21.79 -25.79 19.68
C VAL A 138 -23.08 -25.00 19.58
N VAL A 139 -23.11 -24.03 18.68
CA VAL A 139 -24.22 -23.08 18.54
C VAL A 139 -24.68 -23.01 17.08
N PRO A 140 -25.94 -22.61 16.82
CA PRO A 140 -26.40 -22.30 15.47
C PRO A 140 -25.55 -21.22 14.81
N CYS A 141 -25.39 -21.27 13.49
CA CYS A 141 -24.66 -20.27 12.72
C CYS A 141 -25.30 -18.87 12.82
N SER A 142 -26.61 -18.80 13.02
CA SER A 142 -27.33 -17.55 13.34
C SER A 142 -26.83 -16.87 14.62
N ASP A 143 -26.36 -17.67 15.58
CA ASP A 143 -25.93 -17.20 16.91
C ASP A 143 -24.41 -17.03 16.96
N ALA A 144 -23.66 -17.84 16.20
CA ALA A 144 -22.21 -17.71 16.07
C ALA A 144 -21.81 -16.44 15.30
N GLY A 145 -22.52 -16.11 14.22
CA GLY A 145 -22.17 -14.98 13.35
C GLY A 145 -22.03 -13.65 14.11
N PRO A 146 -23.07 -13.19 14.84
CA PRO A 146 -23.00 -11.95 15.62
C PRO A 146 -21.87 -11.95 16.66
N GLN A 147 -21.61 -13.08 17.32
CA GLN A 147 -20.54 -13.20 18.32
C GLN A 147 -19.15 -13.10 17.68
N ILE A 148 -18.94 -13.69 16.50
CA ILE A 148 -17.69 -13.56 15.76
C ILE A 148 -17.49 -12.10 15.30
N VAL A 149 -18.55 -11.43 14.85
CA VAL A 149 -18.48 -9.99 14.50
C VAL A 149 -18.08 -9.14 15.71
N GLU A 150 -18.63 -9.42 16.89
CA GLU A 150 -18.26 -8.73 18.13
C GLU A 150 -16.79 -8.95 18.50
N MET A 151 -16.29 -10.20 18.40
CA MET A 151 -14.87 -10.49 18.62
C MET A 151 -13.96 -9.72 17.65
N ILE A 152 -14.30 -9.66 16.36
CA ILE A 152 -13.55 -8.86 15.37
C ILE A 152 -13.55 -7.38 15.76
N GLN A 153 -14.68 -6.85 16.20
CA GLN A 153 -14.79 -5.44 16.61
C GLN A 153 -13.91 -5.11 17.83
N ASN A 154 -13.80 -6.03 18.79
CA ASN A 154 -12.96 -5.90 19.97
C ASN A 154 -11.47 -5.94 19.63
N ASP A 155 -11.06 -6.82 18.71
CA ASP A 155 -9.65 -6.95 18.30
C ASP A 155 -9.19 -5.87 17.33
N THR A 156 -10.14 -5.11 16.76
CA THR A 156 -9.82 -4.07 15.77
C THR A 156 -8.89 -3.00 16.33
N ASP A 157 -9.03 -2.62 17.60
CA ASP A 157 -8.17 -1.60 18.21
C ASP A 157 -6.71 -2.04 18.27
N GLU A 158 -6.48 -3.31 18.61
CA GLU A 158 -5.12 -3.86 18.64
C GLU A 158 -4.57 -4.03 17.22
N ALA A 159 -5.40 -4.50 16.28
CA ALA A 159 -5.04 -4.56 14.87
C ALA A 159 -4.62 -3.17 14.32
N MET A 160 -5.34 -2.11 14.68
CA MET A 160 -5.01 -0.74 14.30
C MET A 160 -3.67 -0.29 14.86
N LYS A 161 -3.35 -0.61 16.12
CA LYS A 161 -2.04 -0.28 16.72
C LYS A 161 -0.89 -1.02 16.03
N ILE A 162 -1.07 -2.30 15.74
CA ILE A 162 -0.06 -3.11 15.02
C ILE A 162 0.16 -2.52 13.63
N HIS A 163 -0.93 -2.20 12.92
CA HIS A 163 -0.84 -1.59 11.59
C HIS A 163 -0.16 -0.21 11.63
N ALA A 164 -0.52 0.64 12.60
CA ALA A 164 0.15 1.93 12.80
C ALA A 164 1.64 1.77 13.12
N ALA A 165 2.03 0.74 13.89
CA ALA A 165 3.42 0.44 14.18
C ALA A 165 4.21 0.01 12.94
N LEU A 166 3.62 -0.80 12.04
CA LEU A 166 4.23 -1.18 10.77
C LEU A 166 4.49 0.03 9.86
N LEU A 167 3.67 1.07 9.99
CA LEU A 167 3.81 2.34 9.26
C LEU A 167 4.64 3.39 10.01
N GLY A 168 5.20 3.06 11.18
CA GLY A 168 6.01 3.99 11.98
C GLY A 168 5.22 5.09 12.69
N MET A 169 3.91 4.95 12.83
CA MET A 169 2.99 5.95 13.40
C MET A 169 2.32 5.50 14.71
N ALA A 170 2.88 4.51 15.41
CA ALA A 170 2.32 3.98 16.66
C ALA A 170 2.06 5.04 17.75
N ASN A 171 2.80 6.16 17.73
CA ASN A 171 2.71 7.22 18.72
C ASN A 171 1.71 8.34 18.36
N ASP A 172 1.14 8.33 17.15
CA ASP A 172 0.20 9.36 16.67
C ASP A 172 -0.96 8.70 15.92
N MET A 173 -1.86 8.08 16.69
CA MET A 173 -3.02 7.35 16.15
C MET A 173 -4.02 8.26 15.44
N ALA A 174 -4.15 9.53 15.86
CA ALA A 174 -5.05 10.48 15.21
C ALA A 174 -4.57 10.80 13.78
N ASN A 175 -3.27 11.05 13.62
CA ASN A 175 -2.66 11.26 12.31
C ASN A 175 -2.70 9.98 11.45
N TYR A 176 -2.45 8.82 12.06
CA TYR A 176 -2.59 7.52 11.39
C TYR A 176 -3.99 7.29 10.85
N GLU A 177 -5.04 7.50 11.65
CA GLU A 177 -6.43 7.28 11.23
C GLU A 177 -6.82 8.17 10.05
N GLN A 178 -6.45 9.46 10.11
CA GLN A 178 -6.71 10.39 9.03
C GLN A 178 -6.00 9.96 7.73
N LYS A 179 -4.71 9.63 7.82
CA LYS A 179 -3.90 9.21 6.68
C LYS A 179 -4.37 7.88 6.10
N PHE A 180 -4.69 6.92 6.96
CA PHE A 180 -5.21 5.63 6.55
C PHE A 180 -6.58 5.77 5.89
N LEU A 181 -7.48 6.61 6.41
CA LEU A 181 -8.75 6.89 5.76
C LEU A 181 -8.55 7.48 4.36
N GLY A 182 -7.66 8.47 4.20
CA GLY A 182 -7.34 9.02 2.87
C GLY A 182 -6.75 7.96 1.92
N ALA A 183 -5.89 7.07 2.43
CA ALA A 183 -5.39 5.94 1.65
C ALA A 183 -6.49 4.95 1.28
N ALA A 184 -7.40 4.63 2.20
CA ALA A 184 -8.53 3.74 1.94
C ALA A 184 -9.49 4.32 0.89
N GLN A 185 -9.71 5.65 0.92
CA GLN A 185 -10.55 6.36 -0.04
C GLN A 185 -10.03 6.29 -1.48
N ILE A 186 -8.71 6.21 -1.68
CA ILE A 186 -8.12 5.99 -3.01
C ILE A 186 -8.56 4.65 -3.63
N TYR A 187 -8.72 3.60 -2.82
CA TYR A 187 -9.13 2.28 -3.30
C TYR A 187 -10.65 2.05 -3.20
N ASN A 188 -11.31 2.76 -2.30
CA ASN A 188 -12.75 2.73 -2.09
C ASN A 188 -13.25 4.12 -1.69
N GLU A 189 -13.78 4.88 -2.65
CA GLU A 189 -14.22 6.26 -2.42
C GLU A 189 -15.32 6.40 -1.36
N GLN A 190 -16.07 5.33 -1.10
CA GLN A 190 -17.13 5.26 -0.10
C GLN A 190 -16.62 4.88 1.30
N ALA A 191 -15.30 4.72 1.48
CA ALA A 191 -14.71 4.44 2.78
C ALA A 191 -15.02 5.60 3.76
N VAL A 192 -15.79 5.28 4.80
CA VAL A 192 -16.26 6.23 5.82
C VAL A 192 -15.28 6.34 6.99
N SER A 193 -14.62 5.23 7.35
CA SER A 193 -13.65 5.22 8.45
C SER A 193 -12.50 4.24 8.19
N ALA A 194 -11.32 4.60 8.68
CA ALA A 194 -10.14 3.72 8.73
C ALA A 194 -10.45 2.40 9.46
N ARG A 195 -11.19 2.50 10.58
CA ARG A 195 -11.59 1.33 11.39
C ARG A 195 -12.44 0.35 10.60
N SER A 196 -13.53 0.82 9.97
CA SER A 196 -14.43 -0.04 9.19
C SER A 196 -13.74 -0.66 7.98
N TYR A 197 -12.84 0.09 7.34
CA TYR A 197 -12.05 -0.44 6.23
C TYR A 197 -11.11 -1.55 6.69
N LEU A 198 -10.37 -1.35 7.81
CA LEU A 198 -9.51 -2.39 8.38
C LEU A 198 -10.30 -3.64 8.77
N GLN A 199 -11.47 -3.48 9.40
CA GLN A 199 -12.35 -4.58 9.74
C GLN A 199 -12.75 -5.41 8.52
N GLN A 200 -13.09 -4.74 7.41
CA GLN A 200 -13.40 -5.41 6.16
C GLN A 200 -12.18 -6.13 5.57
N SER A 201 -11.00 -5.51 5.61
CA SER A 201 -9.74 -6.16 5.18
C SER A 201 -9.39 -7.36 6.07
N MET A 202 -9.59 -7.27 7.38
CA MET A 202 -9.37 -8.35 8.34
C MET A 202 -10.27 -9.55 8.04
N VAL A 203 -11.57 -9.32 7.81
CA VAL A 203 -12.51 -10.39 7.42
C VAL A 203 -12.14 -11.01 6.08
N MET A 204 -11.71 -10.19 5.12
CA MET A 204 -11.28 -10.65 3.80
C MET A 204 -10.08 -11.59 3.91
N LEU A 205 -9.03 -11.17 4.61
CA LEU A 205 -7.82 -11.97 4.84
C LEU A 205 -8.11 -13.23 5.66
N ALA A 206 -8.91 -13.11 6.73
CA ALA A 206 -9.30 -14.25 7.55
C ALA A 206 -10.15 -15.26 6.75
N SER A 207 -10.99 -14.79 5.82
CA SER A 207 -11.77 -15.64 4.92
C SER A 207 -10.88 -16.40 3.93
N GLN A 208 -9.82 -15.77 3.40
CA GLN A 208 -8.84 -16.45 2.54
C GLN A 208 -8.12 -17.56 3.30
N ASP A 209 -7.65 -17.29 4.52
CA ASP A 209 -7.03 -18.29 5.39
C ASP A 209 -8.03 -19.42 5.73
N ALA A 210 -9.29 -19.08 5.98
CA ALA A 210 -10.35 -20.05 6.27
C ALA A 210 -10.70 -20.93 5.06
N ILE A 211 -10.67 -20.42 3.83
CA ILE A 211 -10.82 -21.22 2.61
C ILE A 211 -9.71 -22.26 2.52
N ILE A 212 -8.46 -21.85 2.73
CA ILE A 212 -7.29 -22.74 2.68
C ILE A 212 -7.38 -23.80 3.79
N ASN A 213 -7.72 -23.40 5.01
CA ASN A 213 -7.85 -24.32 6.14
C ASN A 213 -9.05 -25.27 5.97
N THR A 214 -10.14 -24.80 5.38
CA THR A 214 -11.28 -25.64 4.99
C THR A 214 -10.86 -26.65 3.93
N ALA A 215 -10.15 -26.24 2.87
CA ALA A 215 -9.63 -27.12 1.84
C ALA A 215 -8.74 -28.24 2.41
N LYS A 216 -7.84 -27.91 3.34
CA LYS A 216 -7.03 -28.90 4.08
C LYS A 216 -7.90 -29.90 4.82
N SER A 217 -8.94 -29.41 5.51
CA SER A 217 -9.83 -30.27 6.32
C SER A 217 -10.65 -31.27 5.49
N VAL A 218 -10.91 -30.96 4.22
CA VAL A 218 -11.64 -31.84 3.29
C VAL A 218 -10.70 -32.67 2.39
N GLY A 219 -9.38 -32.66 2.64
CA GLY A 219 -8.40 -33.45 1.90
C GLY A 219 -8.02 -32.91 0.52
N LEU A 220 -8.41 -31.67 0.18
CA LEU A 220 -7.93 -30.99 -1.02
C LEU A 220 -6.48 -30.55 -0.81
N ASN A 221 -5.66 -30.59 -1.86
CA ASN A 221 -4.28 -30.14 -1.78
C ASN A 221 -4.24 -28.63 -1.48
N PRO A 222 -3.79 -28.19 -0.30
CA PRO A 222 -3.72 -26.78 0.03
C PRO A 222 -2.79 -26.01 -0.92
N ALA A 223 -1.81 -26.68 -1.53
CA ALA A 223 -0.90 -26.03 -2.48
C ALA A 223 -1.61 -25.62 -3.78
N SER A 224 -2.62 -26.36 -4.26
CA SER A 224 -3.36 -25.96 -5.47
C SER A 224 -4.37 -24.84 -5.20
N VAL A 225 -5.01 -24.87 -4.03
CA VAL A 225 -5.95 -23.81 -3.60
C VAL A 225 -5.20 -22.52 -3.25
N ALA A 226 -4.09 -22.63 -2.53
CA ALA A 226 -3.24 -21.49 -2.18
C ALA A 226 -2.44 -20.98 -3.38
N ALA A 227 -2.03 -21.81 -4.35
CA ALA A 227 -1.36 -21.35 -5.57
C ALA A 227 -2.21 -20.31 -6.32
N ASN A 228 -3.49 -20.61 -6.55
CA ASN A 228 -4.35 -19.76 -7.37
C ASN A 228 -4.63 -18.39 -6.75
N THR A 229 -4.62 -18.26 -5.40
CA THR A 229 -4.81 -16.99 -4.70
C THR A 229 -3.49 -16.32 -4.31
N ALA A 230 -2.52 -17.08 -3.82
CA ALA A 230 -1.27 -16.53 -3.28
C ALA A 230 -0.31 -16.01 -4.35
N TYR A 231 -0.30 -16.53 -5.58
CA TYR A 231 0.64 -16.03 -6.59
C TYR A 231 0.32 -14.60 -7.06
N ALA A 232 -0.97 -14.27 -7.23
CA ALA A 232 -1.39 -12.93 -7.59
C ALA A 232 -1.15 -11.94 -6.44
N ASP A 233 -1.53 -12.34 -5.22
CA ASP A 233 -1.38 -11.54 -4.01
C ASP A 233 0.09 -11.31 -3.63
N GLN A 234 0.92 -12.36 -3.65
CA GLN A 234 2.34 -12.27 -3.29
C GLN A 234 3.10 -11.34 -4.23
N GLN A 235 2.86 -11.43 -5.55
CA GLN A 235 3.51 -10.55 -6.50
C GLN A 235 3.03 -9.10 -6.35
N PHE A 236 1.73 -8.90 -6.11
CA PHE A 236 1.13 -7.60 -5.89
C PHE A 236 1.71 -6.91 -4.65
N TYR A 237 1.62 -7.57 -3.49
CA TYR A 237 2.13 -7.02 -2.23
C TYR A 237 3.64 -6.81 -2.28
N ALA A 238 4.41 -7.73 -2.89
CA ALA A 238 5.85 -7.53 -3.07
C ALA A 238 6.16 -6.33 -3.97
N SER A 239 5.38 -6.11 -5.03
CA SER A 239 5.55 -4.98 -5.95
C SER A 239 5.19 -3.64 -5.31
N MET A 240 4.11 -3.61 -4.52
CA MET A 240 3.70 -2.43 -3.76
C MET A 240 4.64 -2.13 -2.61
N GLN A 241 5.09 -3.15 -1.90
CA GLN A 241 6.09 -3.03 -0.85
C GLN A 241 7.42 -2.53 -1.42
N ALA A 242 7.86 -3.02 -2.58
CA ALA A 242 9.05 -2.52 -3.25
C ALA A 242 8.92 -1.03 -3.61
N GLN A 243 7.77 -0.61 -4.16
CA GLN A 243 7.50 0.80 -4.46
C GLN A 243 7.43 1.67 -3.21
N GLY A 244 6.66 1.25 -2.21
CA GLY A 244 6.45 1.98 -0.97
C GLY A 244 7.75 2.16 -0.20
N HIS A 245 8.54 1.09 -0.02
CA HIS A 245 9.84 1.19 0.65
C HIS A 245 10.84 2.02 -0.15
N MET A 246 10.87 1.90 -1.49
CA MET A 246 11.77 2.73 -2.30
C MET A 246 11.43 4.22 -2.19
N ALA A 247 10.15 4.55 -2.27
CA ALA A 247 9.64 5.92 -2.19
C ALA A 247 9.86 6.56 -0.82
N GLN A 248 9.57 5.84 0.26
CA GLN A 248 9.59 6.41 1.61
C GLN A 248 10.92 6.27 2.34
N THR A 249 11.67 5.19 2.10
CA THR A 249 12.88 4.92 2.89
C THR A 249 14.12 5.41 2.18
N TYR A 250 14.33 5.01 0.93
CA TYR A 250 15.60 5.28 0.25
C TYR A 250 15.71 6.71 -0.27
N LEU A 251 14.61 7.26 -0.80
CA LEU A 251 14.67 8.55 -1.48
C LEU A 251 14.84 9.75 -0.52
N PRO A 252 14.10 9.85 0.59
CA PRO A 252 14.33 10.89 1.59
C PRO A 252 15.72 10.82 2.20
N LEU A 253 16.21 9.59 2.44
CA LEU A 253 17.55 9.35 2.96
C LEU A 253 18.63 9.80 1.96
N ALA A 254 18.47 9.47 0.68
CA ALA A 254 19.37 9.90 -0.38
C ALA A 254 19.40 11.43 -0.50
N LYS A 255 18.23 12.08 -0.48
CA LYS A 255 18.14 13.55 -0.50
C LYS A 255 18.85 14.17 0.71
N ALA A 256 18.64 13.62 1.92
CA ALA A 256 19.27 14.10 3.14
C ALA A 256 20.81 13.95 3.07
N TYR A 257 21.31 12.78 2.66
CA TYR A 257 22.75 12.53 2.52
C TYR A 257 23.40 13.42 1.46
N LEU A 258 22.78 13.58 0.30
CA LEU A 258 23.29 14.47 -0.76
C LEU A 258 23.29 15.93 -0.30
N THR A 259 22.25 16.37 0.42
CA THR A 259 22.21 17.71 0.99
C THR A 259 23.36 17.92 1.99
N ALA A 260 23.59 16.96 2.88
CA ALA A 260 24.70 17.01 3.83
C ALA A 260 26.08 17.05 3.12
N ILE A 261 26.24 16.28 2.03
CA ILE A 261 27.46 16.31 1.20
C ILE A 261 27.63 17.67 0.54
N ILE A 262 26.58 18.27 -0.04
CA ILE A 262 26.66 19.60 -0.67
C ILE A 262 27.04 20.66 0.37
N ILE A 263 26.45 20.62 1.57
CA ILE A 263 26.82 21.50 2.69
C ILE A 263 28.30 21.27 3.06
N GLY A 264 28.70 20.02 3.24
CA GLY A 264 30.07 19.64 3.64
C GLY A 264 31.15 20.00 2.62
N LEU A 265 30.82 20.00 1.32
CA LEU A 265 31.75 20.37 0.25
C LEU A 265 31.70 21.87 -0.12
N SER A 266 30.73 22.62 0.41
CA SER A 266 30.53 24.03 0.07
C SER A 266 31.75 24.92 0.31
N TRP A 267 32.53 24.65 1.37
CA TRP A 267 33.75 25.40 1.67
C TRP A 267 34.88 25.11 0.68
N LEU A 268 35.00 23.87 0.17
CA LEU A 268 35.95 23.52 -0.88
C LEU A 268 35.60 24.23 -2.19
N VAL A 269 34.31 24.28 -2.52
CA VAL A 269 33.82 24.99 -3.70
C VAL A 269 34.14 26.49 -3.62
N ALA A 270 33.97 27.10 -2.44
CA ALA A 270 34.33 28.49 -2.21
C ALA A 270 35.85 28.72 -2.38
N LEU A 271 36.69 27.82 -1.85
CA LEU A 271 38.15 27.89 -1.99
C LEU A 271 38.57 27.77 -3.47
N LEU A 272 38.03 26.79 -4.20
CA LEU A 272 38.32 26.59 -5.63
C LEU A 272 37.95 27.83 -6.46
N SER A 273 36.81 28.47 -6.15
CA SER A 273 36.42 29.71 -6.82
C SER A 273 37.40 30.87 -6.59
N ILE A 274 38.00 30.97 -5.40
CA ILE A 274 39.03 31.98 -5.11
C ILE A 274 40.33 31.65 -5.84
N VAL A 275 40.77 30.40 -5.80
CA VAL A 275 42.04 29.95 -6.43
C VAL A 275 42.03 30.12 -7.94
N PHE A 276 40.94 29.75 -8.61
CA PHE A 276 40.82 29.86 -10.07
C PHE A 276 40.20 31.18 -10.54
N GLY A 277 39.84 32.08 -9.62
CA GLY A 277 39.23 33.38 -9.93
C GLY A 277 37.94 33.28 -10.74
N SER A 278 37.21 32.16 -10.64
CA SER A 278 36.07 31.85 -11.50
C SER A 278 34.78 31.67 -10.69
N TYR A 279 33.73 32.34 -11.14
CA TYR A 279 32.36 32.20 -10.61
C TYR A 279 31.71 30.87 -10.99
N ALA A 280 32.36 30.05 -11.83
CA ALA A 280 31.82 28.77 -12.29
C ALA A 280 31.50 27.81 -11.14
N HIS A 281 32.36 27.73 -10.11
CA HIS A 281 32.15 26.82 -8.99
C HIS A 281 31.05 27.32 -8.03
N ILE A 282 30.91 28.64 -7.84
CA ILE A 282 29.76 29.22 -7.11
C ILE A 282 28.45 28.92 -7.85
N LYS A 283 28.41 29.11 -9.18
CA LYS A 283 27.24 28.75 -10.00
C LYS A 283 26.90 27.27 -9.88
N MET A 284 27.93 26.39 -9.85
CA MET A 284 27.75 24.96 -9.64
C MET A 284 27.09 24.65 -8.29
N PHE A 285 27.55 25.28 -7.20
CA PHE A 285 26.96 25.10 -5.87
C PHE A 285 25.48 25.47 -5.83
N PHE A 286 25.10 26.64 -6.35
CA PHE A 286 23.69 27.02 -6.43
C PHE A 286 22.87 26.12 -7.35
N THR A 287 23.47 25.63 -8.45
CA THR A 287 22.80 24.62 -9.29
C THR A 287 22.50 23.35 -8.49
N LEU A 288 23.43 22.88 -7.66
CA LEU A 288 23.23 21.70 -6.83
C LEU A 288 22.19 21.93 -5.72
N CYS A 289 22.11 23.14 -5.18
CA CYS A 289 21.05 23.50 -4.23
C CYS A 289 19.67 23.48 -4.89
N ILE A 290 19.52 24.13 -6.05
CA ILE A 290 18.29 24.11 -6.85
C ILE A 290 17.94 22.69 -7.27
N TRP A 291 18.93 21.89 -7.65
CA TRP A 291 18.76 20.47 -7.99
C TRP A 291 18.09 19.70 -6.86
N ILE A 292 18.53 19.84 -5.60
CA ILE A 292 17.91 19.18 -4.45
C ILE A 292 16.50 19.70 -4.18
N VAL A 293 16.29 21.02 -4.26
CA VAL A 293 14.98 21.64 -4.05
C VAL A 293 13.95 21.13 -5.06
N LEU A 294 14.35 20.93 -6.32
CA LEU A 294 13.48 20.45 -7.39
C LEU A 294 13.01 19.00 -7.22
N TRP A 295 13.60 18.21 -6.34
CA TRP A 295 13.12 16.84 -6.10
C TRP A 295 11.71 16.87 -5.52
N THR A 296 11.45 17.75 -4.56
CA THR A 296 10.16 17.84 -3.86
C THR A 296 8.97 18.11 -4.79
N PRO A 297 8.96 19.14 -5.66
CA PRO A 297 7.86 19.35 -6.59
C PRO A 297 7.72 18.20 -7.61
N ILE A 298 8.82 17.60 -8.07
CA ILE A 298 8.75 16.45 -8.99
C ILE A 298 8.08 15.27 -8.31
N LEU A 299 8.46 14.96 -7.06
CA LEU A 299 7.88 13.85 -6.30
C LEU A 299 6.42 14.11 -5.93
N CYS A 300 6.05 15.37 -5.66
CA CYS A 300 4.67 15.76 -5.46
C CYS A 300 3.81 15.44 -6.70
N ILE A 301 4.30 15.79 -7.91
CA ILE A 301 3.63 15.44 -9.17
C ILE A 301 3.56 13.92 -9.35
N ILE A 302 4.66 13.20 -9.10
CA ILE A 302 4.69 11.74 -9.26
C ILE A 302 3.69 11.08 -8.30
N ASN A 303 3.62 11.54 -7.04
CA ASN A 303 2.64 11.02 -6.08
C ASN A 303 1.21 11.29 -6.53
N PHE A 304 0.93 12.51 -6.99
CA PHE A 304 -0.38 12.86 -7.53
C PHE A 304 -0.77 11.96 -8.72
N ILE A 305 0.14 11.74 -9.67
CA ILE A 305 -0.08 10.86 -10.81
C ILE A 305 -0.32 9.42 -10.33
N ASN A 306 0.44 8.95 -9.34
CA ASN A 306 0.25 7.62 -8.76
C ASN A 306 -1.13 7.46 -8.13
N ASP A 307 -1.51 8.37 -7.24
CA ASP A 307 -2.79 8.34 -6.54
C ASP A 307 -3.95 8.50 -7.53
N PHE A 308 -3.85 9.40 -8.52
CA PHE A 308 -4.85 9.54 -9.57
C PHE A 308 -4.99 8.27 -10.42
N ASN A 309 -3.88 7.62 -10.79
CA ASN A 309 -3.95 6.34 -11.51
C ASN A 309 -4.58 5.24 -10.65
N LEU A 310 -4.22 5.16 -9.37
CA LEU A 310 -4.82 4.21 -8.43
C LEU A 310 -6.32 4.43 -8.30
N MET A 311 -6.77 5.68 -8.13
CA MET A 311 -8.20 6.03 -8.09
C MET A 311 -8.93 5.61 -9.36
N ASN A 312 -8.38 5.91 -10.55
CA ASN A 312 -9.03 5.51 -11.81
C ASN A 312 -9.09 3.98 -11.97
N VAL A 313 -8.01 3.27 -11.65
CA VAL A 313 -7.98 1.81 -11.71
C VAL A 313 -8.99 1.23 -10.71
N ALA A 314 -9.03 1.74 -9.49
CA ALA A 314 -9.98 1.34 -8.47
C ALA A 314 -11.42 1.60 -8.93
N GLN A 315 -11.76 2.81 -9.36
CA GLN A 315 -13.11 3.18 -9.84
C GLN A 315 -13.58 2.37 -11.04
N VAL A 316 -12.70 2.16 -12.04
CA VAL A 316 -13.04 1.40 -13.27
C VAL A 316 -13.35 -0.06 -12.93
N ILE A 317 -12.64 -0.62 -11.94
CA ILE A 317 -12.77 -2.03 -11.58
C ILE A 317 -13.89 -2.25 -10.58
N THR A 318 -14.06 -1.37 -9.59
CA THR A 318 -15.18 -1.43 -8.65
C THR A 318 -16.51 -0.97 -9.26
N GLY A 319 -16.49 -0.29 -10.42
CA GLY A 319 -17.70 0.25 -11.06
C GLY A 319 -18.44 1.27 -10.19
N GLY A 320 -17.76 1.91 -9.23
CA GLY A 320 -18.37 2.83 -8.26
C GLY A 320 -19.07 2.17 -7.07
N LYS A 321 -18.82 0.88 -6.82
CA LYS A 321 -19.35 0.14 -5.66
C LYS A 321 -18.81 0.65 -4.32
N ALA A 322 -19.59 0.42 -3.26
CA ALA A 322 -19.32 0.91 -1.92
C ALA A 322 -18.22 0.14 -1.15
N ALA A 323 -17.80 -1.03 -1.65
CA ALA A 323 -16.53 -1.62 -1.25
C ALA A 323 -15.89 -2.49 -2.31
N LEU A 324 -14.61 -2.79 -2.05
CA LEU A 324 -13.80 -3.71 -2.83
C LEU A 324 -14.31 -5.13 -2.62
N SER A 325 -14.88 -5.70 -3.67
CA SER A 325 -15.17 -7.12 -3.69
C SER A 325 -13.88 -7.95 -3.85
N LEU A 326 -13.94 -9.23 -3.49
CA LEU A 326 -12.77 -10.13 -3.58
C LEU A 326 -12.25 -10.24 -5.03
N GLY A 327 -13.16 -10.24 -6.01
CA GLY A 327 -12.83 -10.28 -7.44
C GLY A 327 -12.24 -8.97 -7.95
N ASP A 328 -12.78 -7.82 -7.50
CA ASP A 328 -12.34 -6.49 -7.91
C ASP A 328 -10.92 -6.19 -7.39
N ASN A 329 -10.62 -6.63 -6.17
CA ASN A 329 -9.28 -6.56 -5.60
C ASN A 329 -8.24 -7.24 -6.50
N MET A 330 -8.48 -8.47 -6.93
CA MET A 330 -7.52 -9.20 -7.79
C MET A 330 -7.27 -8.51 -9.14
N LEU A 331 -8.28 -7.85 -9.72
CA LEU A 331 -8.14 -7.08 -10.96
C LEU A 331 -7.39 -5.77 -10.75
N ILE A 332 -7.68 -5.04 -9.66
CA ILE A 332 -6.91 -3.85 -9.25
C ILE A 332 -5.45 -4.25 -9.04
N PHE A 333 -5.22 -5.40 -8.41
CA PHE A 333 -3.90 -5.90 -8.09
C PHE A 333 -3.06 -6.18 -9.34
N LYS A 334 -3.68 -6.75 -10.38
CA LYS A 334 -3.04 -6.97 -11.69
C LYS A 334 -2.63 -5.67 -12.36
N GLU A 335 -3.54 -4.70 -12.38
CA GLU A 335 -3.31 -3.44 -13.09
C GLU A 335 -2.30 -2.54 -12.36
N VAL A 336 -2.34 -2.54 -11.03
CA VAL A 336 -1.36 -1.83 -10.18
C VAL A 336 0.02 -2.47 -10.31
N ALA A 337 0.14 -3.80 -10.17
CA ALA A 337 1.41 -4.51 -10.30
C ALA A 337 2.08 -4.32 -11.68
N SER A 338 1.27 -4.24 -12.76
CA SER A 338 1.77 -3.98 -14.10
C SER A 338 2.34 -2.56 -14.26
N ARG A 339 1.76 -1.58 -13.56
CA ARG A 339 2.16 -0.16 -13.61
C ARG A 339 3.27 0.19 -12.60
N SER A 340 3.51 -0.67 -11.62
CA SER A 340 4.51 -0.50 -10.57
C SER A 340 5.93 -0.20 -11.04
N ASN A 341 6.40 -0.89 -12.07
CA ASN A 341 7.76 -0.73 -12.59
C ASN A 341 7.99 0.65 -13.21
N PHE A 342 6.95 1.21 -13.82
CA PHE A 342 6.99 2.56 -14.37
C PHE A 342 7.04 3.61 -13.27
N MET A 343 6.24 3.45 -12.21
CA MET A 343 6.25 4.38 -11.08
C MET A 343 7.60 4.35 -10.35
N ASN A 344 8.14 3.16 -10.08
CA ASN A 344 9.49 2.99 -9.53
C ASN A 344 10.56 3.73 -10.36
N TYR A 345 10.47 3.63 -11.69
CA TYR A 345 11.39 4.34 -12.57
C TYR A 345 11.25 5.87 -12.44
N LEU A 346 10.02 6.42 -12.41
CA LEU A 346 9.81 7.86 -12.22
C LEU A 346 10.40 8.36 -10.90
N VAL A 347 10.18 7.63 -9.82
CA VAL A 347 10.71 7.95 -8.48
C VAL A 347 12.25 7.93 -8.51
N MET A 348 12.86 6.86 -9.02
CA MET A 348 14.32 6.72 -9.09
C MET A 348 15.00 7.66 -10.09
N SER A 349 14.27 8.13 -11.11
CA SER A 349 14.78 9.09 -12.11
C SER A 349 14.60 10.55 -11.70
N THR A 350 13.92 10.82 -10.57
CA THR A 350 13.80 12.17 -9.96
C THR A 350 15.13 12.93 -9.92
N PRO A 351 16.27 12.34 -9.49
CA PRO A 351 17.55 13.04 -9.45
C PRO A 351 18.01 13.50 -10.84
N VAL A 352 17.83 12.66 -11.87
CA VAL A 352 18.24 12.96 -13.24
C VAL A 352 17.36 14.06 -13.82
N LEU A 353 16.04 13.95 -13.65
CA LEU A 353 15.08 14.94 -14.15
C LEU A 353 15.28 16.30 -13.47
N ALA A 354 15.43 16.32 -12.14
CA ALA A 354 15.72 17.52 -11.39
C ALA A 354 17.02 18.19 -11.86
N TYR A 355 18.06 17.40 -12.15
CA TYR A 355 19.34 17.94 -12.62
C TYR A 355 19.24 18.48 -14.05
N ALA A 356 18.51 17.78 -14.92
CA ALA A 356 18.23 18.23 -16.28
C ALA A 356 17.51 19.58 -16.27
N ILE A 357 16.51 19.76 -15.40
CA ILE A 357 15.80 21.03 -15.22
C ILE A 357 16.73 22.10 -14.64
N ALA A 358 17.45 21.80 -13.56
CA ALA A 358 18.36 22.77 -12.91
C ALA A 358 19.46 23.29 -13.85
N LYS A 359 19.91 22.45 -14.81
CA LYS A 359 20.92 22.80 -15.82
C LYS A 359 20.35 23.24 -17.17
N ALA A 360 19.04 23.15 -17.38
CA ALA A 360 18.42 23.22 -18.71
C ALA A 360 19.16 22.33 -19.74
N SER A 361 19.48 21.09 -19.35
CA SER A 361 20.35 20.20 -20.12
C SER A 361 19.55 19.23 -20.98
N GLU A 362 19.66 19.37 -22.30
CA GLU A 362 19.11 18.43 -23.28
C GLU A 362 19.63 17.00 -23.05
N GLN A 363 20.93 16.86 -22.73
CA GLN A 363 21.54 15.56 -22.42
C GLN A 363 20.88 14.87 -21.22
N GLY A 364 20.49 15.64 -20.19
CA GLY A 364 19.77 15.10 -19.04
C GLY A 364 18.40 14.53 -19.43
N PHE A 365 17.68 15.20 -20.33
CA PHE A 365 16.41 14.70 -20.88
C PHE A 365 16.60 13.48 -21.78
N ILE A 366 17.70 13.38 -22.54
CA ILE A 366 18.04 12.19 -23.32
C ILE A 366 18.34 10.99 -22.41
N THR A 367 19.08 11.19 -21.32
CA THR A 367 19.34 10.14 -20.33
C THR A 367 18.05 9.68 -19.66
N PHE A 368 17.14 10.60 -19.32
CA PHE A 368 15.81 10.26 -18.83
C PHE A 368 14.99 9.48 -19.88
N ALA A 369 14.90 9.96 -21.12
CA ALA A 369 14.12 9.29 -22.17
C ALA A 369 14.64 7.88 -22.51
N SER A 370 15.96 7.71 -22.54
CA SER A 370 16.57 6.40 -22.81
C SER A 370 16.34 5.41 -21.66
N GLY A 371 16.43 5.86 -20.40
CA GLY A 371 16.06 5.04 -19.24
C GLY A 371 14.58 4.68 -19.24
N LEU A 372 13.71 5.61 -19.63
CA LEU A 372 12.27 5.38 -19.72
C LEU A 372 11.94 4.30 -20.76
N SER A 373 12.56 4.36 -21.94
CA SER A 373 12.38 3.34 -22.98
C SER A 373 12.80 1.94 -22.51
N GLN A 374 13.86 1.85 -21.70
CA GLN A 374 14.29 0.57 -21.12
C GLN A 374 13.32 0.07 -20.05
N ALA A 375 12.85 0.94 -19.16
CA ALA A 375 11.87 0.60 -18.13
C ALA A 375 10.56 0.09 -18.74
N LEU A 376 10.05 0.75 -19.79
CA LEU A 376 8.85 0.32 -20.52
C LEU A 376 9.05 -1.04 -21.20
N THR A 377 10.23 -1.31 -21.74
CA THR A 377 10.58 -2.62 -22.33
C THR A 377 10.71 -3.72 -21.26
N GLY A 378 11.17 -3.37 -20.05
CA GLY A 378 11.21 -4.29 -18.92
C GLY A 378 9.81 -4.61 -18.39
N ALA A 379 8.95 -3.61 -18.26
CA ALA A 379 7.57 -3.76 -17.80
C ALA A 379 6.73 -4.62 -18.76
N SER A 380 6.90 -4.46 -20.08
CA SER A 380 6.20 -5.29 -21.07
C SER A 380 6.64 -6.76 -21.03
N ARG A 381 7.92 -7.04 -20.77
CA ARG A 381 8.43 -8.41 -20.56
C ARG A 381 7.89 -9.02 -19.27
N ALA A 382 7.82 -8.25 -18.19
CA ALA A 382 7.25 -8.71 -16.92
C ALA A 382 5.74 -9.03 -17.06
N ALA A 383 4.98 -8.17 -17.74
CA ALA A 383 3.57 -8.41 -18.03
C ALA A 383 3.36 -9.70 -18.86
N GLY A 384 4.23 -9.95 -19.85
CA GLY A 384 4.23 -11.18 -20.63
C GLY A 384 4.56 -12.43 -19.81
N SER A 385 5.50 -12.35 -18.85
CA SER A 385 5.78 -13.47 -17.93
C SER A 385 4.64 -13.74 -16.95
N PHE A 386 3.93 -12.72 -16.47
CA PHE A 386 2.75 -12.91 -15.62
C PHE A 386 1.60 -13.58 -16.37
N ALA A 387 1.36 -13.18 -17.62
CA ALA A 387 0.35 -13.84 -18.46
C ALA A 387 0.69 -15.32 -18.70
N ASN A 388 1.97 -15.64 -18.95
CA ASN A 388 2.43 -17.02 -19.11
C ASN A 388 2.37 -17.83 -17.80
N GLN A 389 2.67 -17.22 -16.65
CA GLN A 389 2.59 -17.89 -15.35
C GLN A 389 1.15 -18.14 -14.91
N GLN A 390 0.21 -17.24 -15.24
CA GLN A 390 -1.22 -17.46 -15.01
C GLN A 390 -1.77 -18.58 -15.90
N ALA A 391 -1.34 -18.65 -17.17
CA ALA A 391 -1.70 -19.76 -18.06
C ALA A 391 -1.23 -21.13 -17.51
N LEU A 392 -0.10 -21.15 -16.78
CA LEU A 392 0.41 -22.34 -16.09
C LEU A 392 -0.37 -22.66 -14.79
N SER A 393 -0.88 -21.65 -14.07
CA SER A 393 -1.71 -21.88 -12.87
C SER A 393 -3.15 -22.29 -13.20
N THR A 394 -3.71 -21.84 -14.32
CA THR A 394 -5.00 -22.34 -14.84
C THR A 394 -4.92 -23.76 -15.42
N GLN A 395 -3.72 -24.31 -15.61
CA GLN A 395 -3.52 -25.69 -16.10
C GLN A 395 -3.57 -26.77 -15.00
N THR A 396 -4.06 -26.48 -13.80
CA THR A 396 -4.39 -27.56 -12.85
C THR A 396 -5.73 -28.17 -13.21
N SER A 397 -5.72 -29.27 -13.96
CA SER A 397 -6.90 -30.10 -14.20
C SER A 397 -7.52 -30.51 -12.87
N ILE A 398 -8.74 -30.04 -12.61
CA ILE A 398 -9.57 -30.56 -11.53
C ILE A 398 -10.13 -31.89 -12.04
N ALA A 399 -9.43 -32.98 -11.75
CA ALA A 399 -9.99 -34.31 -11.97
C ALA A 399 -11.14 -34.53 -10.98
N ALA A 400 -12.38 -34.45 -11.46
CA ALA A 400 -13.53 -34.96 -10.73
C ALA A 400 -13.39 -36.49 -10.56
N PRO A 401 -13.89 -37.10 -9.46
CA PRO A 401 -13.89 -38.56 -9.28
C PRO A 401 -14.73 -39.33 -10.32
N ARG A 402 -15.29 -38.64 -11.32
CA ARG A 402 -16.03 -39.19 -12.46
C ARG A 402 -15.66 -38.42 -13.73
N GLY A 403 -14.46 -38.69 -14.26
CA GLY A 403 -14.18 -38.87 -15.69
C GLY A 403 -14.55 -37.84 -16.75
N ASP A 404 -15.27 -36.76 -16.47
CA ASP A 404 -15.68 -35.80 -17.49
C ASP A 404 -14.89 -34.50 -17.32
N GLU A 405 -13.97 -34.27 -18.25
CA GLU A 405 -13.16 -33.06 -18.35
C GLU A 405 -14.06 -31.88 -18.73
N VAL A 406 -14.21 -30.92 -17.81
CA VAL A 406 -14.81 -29.62 -18.12
C VAL A 406 -13.69 -28.59 -18.12
N TRP A 407 -13.34 -28.14 -19.32
CA TRP A 407 -12.38 -27.06 -19.54
C TRP A 407 -12.92 -25.75 -18.95
N ALA A 408 -12.07 -25.01 -18.24
CA ALA A 408 -12.19 -23.58 -18.00
C ALA A 408 -11.02 -22.89 -18.69
#